data_AF-A0A831RJS9-F1
#
_entry.id   AF-A0A831RJS9-F1
#
_cell.length_a   1.000
_cell.length_b   1.000
_cell.length_c   1.000
_cell.angle_alpha   90.00
_cell.angle_beta   90.00
_cell.angle_gamma   90.00
#
_symmetry.space_group_name_H-M   'P 1'
#
loop_
_entity.id
_entity.type
_entity.pdbx_description
1 polymer ?
#
loop_
_entity_poly.entity_id
_entity_poly.type
_entity_poly.pdbx_seq_one_letter_code
_entity_poly.pdbx_strand_id
1 'polypeptide(L)'
;GSEAYTRAGDLHLSTNGILETSTGRPVLGNGGPIAIPPHQKLNIGSDGTVSIVPLGQLPNTLAVVDRIKLVNPPLADLTRGPDGLFVPRDGKPAPADASVRLVSGALESSNVNPVDSMVRMIELARSFDMQVKVMQAARRNDAATAQLMRIQ
;
A
#
# COMPACT_ATOMS: atom_id res chain seq x y z
N GLY A 1 -1.45 -18.12 6.13
CA GLY A 1 -1.80 -16.71 5.83
C GLY A 1 -2.62 -16.67 4.56
N SER A 2 -3.54 -15.71 4.45
CA SER A 2 -4.28 -15.47 3.21
C SER A 2 -3.47 -14.61 2.25
N GLU A 3 -3.76 -14.70 0.96
CA GLU A 3 -3.17 -13.82 -0.06
C GLU A 3 -3.58 -12.36 0.21
N ALA A 4 -2.62 -11.46 0.08
CA ALA A 4 -2.80 -10.03 0.28
C ALA A 4 -1.94 -9.27 -0.73
N TYR A 5 -2.38 -8.07 -1.09
CA TYR A 5 -1.83 -7.29 -2.19
C TYR A 5 -1.18 -6.00 -1.67
N THR A 6 -0.10 -5.59 -2.32
CA THR A 6 0.58 -4.33 -2.04
C THR A 6 1.08 -3.72 -3.33
N ARG A 7 1.23 -2.38 -3.33
CA ARG A 7 1.96 -1.63 -4.36
C ARG A 7 3.42 -1.38 -3.98
N ALA A 8 3.82 -1.81 -2.79
CA ALA A 8 5.18 -1.63 -2.30
C ALA A 8 6.14 -2.51 -3.14
N GLY A 9 7.12 -1.86 -3.76
CA GLY A 9 8.12 -2.49 -4.65
C GLY A 9 9.48 -2.74 -3.98
N ASP A 10 9.54 -2.61 -2.65
CA ASP A 10 10.73 -2.79 -1.81
C ASP A 10 11.01 -4.28 -1.55
N LEU A 11 11.39 -4.97 -2.63
CA LEU A 11 11.67 -6.40 -2.64
C LEU A 11 13.14 -6.67 -2.32
N HIS A 12 13.38 -7.73 -1.54
CA HIS A 12 14.71 -8.23 -1.24
C HIS A 12 14.71 -9.75 -1.17
N LEU A 13 15.91 -10.34 -1.22
CA LEU A 13 16.08 -11.78 -1.10
C LEU A 13 16.39 -12.14 0.35
N SER A 14 15.60 -13.07 0.91
CA SER A 14 15.85 -13.68 2.20
C SER A 14 17.07 -14.60 2.17
N THR A 15 17.64 -14.93 3.33
CA THR A 15 18.76 -15.90 3.45
C THR A 15 18.44 -17.26 2.87
N ASN A 16 17.15 -17.60 2.80
CA ASN A 16 16.65 -18.87 2.25
C ASN A 16 16.44 -18.81 0.73
N GLY A 17 16.78 -17.71 0.06
CA GLY A 17 16.56 -17.52 -1.37
C GLY A 17 15.09 -17.23 -1.73
N ILE A 18 14.25 -16.85 -0.77
CA ILE A 18 12.84 -16.48 -1.04
C ILE A 18 12.77 -14.97 -1.28
N LEU A 19 12.04 -14.56 -2.32
CA LEU A 19 11.75 -13.16 -2.59
C LEU A 19 10.73 -12.64 -1.57
N GLU A 20 11.13 -11.66 -0.77
CA GLU A 20 10.33 -11.10 0.31
C GLU A 20 10.22 -9.58 0.19
N THR A 21 9.11 -9.02 0.68
CA THR A 21 8.98 -7.56 0.91
C THR A 21 9.80 -7.15 2.13
N SER A 22 10.12 -5.86 2.32
CA SER A 22 10.82 -5.37 3.53
C SER A 22 10.23 -5.81 4.87
N THR A 23 8.91 -6.08 4.89
CA THR A 23 8.18 -6.59 6.06
C THR A 23 8.34 -8.10 6.30
N GLY A 24 9.21 -8.78 5.55
CA GLY A 24 9.48 -10.22 5.66
C GLY A 24 8.37 -11.10 5.08
N ARG A 25 7.55 -10.57 4.16
CA ARG A 25 6.44 -11.32 3.56
C ARG A 25 6.84 -11.89 2.20
N PRO A 26 6.64 -13.20 1.95
CA PRO A 26 6.99 -13.83 0.69
C PRO A 26 6.11 -13.32 -0.45
N VAL A 27 6.75 -13.04 -1.59
CA VAL A 27 6.08 -12.65 -2.83
C VAL A 27 5.57 -13.90 -3.54
N LEU A 28 4.32 -13.86 -3.99
CA LEU A 28 3.69 -14.97 -4.71
C LEU A 28 3.88 -14.82 -6.23
N GLY A 29 4.34 -15.91 -6.85
CA GLY A 29 4.40 -16.12 -8.30
C GLY A 29 3.22 -16.95 -8.80
N ASN A 30 3.40 -17.63 -9.95
CA ASN A 30 2.33 -18.45 -10.52
C ASN A 30 2.06 -19.73 -9.72
N GLY A 31 3.08 -20.26 -9.03
CA GLY A 31 3.03 -21.57 -8.34
C GLY A 31 3.16 -21.53 -6.82
N GLY A 32 3.26 -20.33 -6.22
CA GLY A 32 3.52 -20.16 -4.79
C GLY A 32 4.60 -19.11 -4.52
N PRO A 33 5.25 -19.12 -3.35
CA PRO A 33 6.36 -18.23 -3.05
C PRO A 33 7.50 -18.33 -4.07
N ILE A 34 8.02 -17.20 -4.51
CA ILE A 34 9.11 -17.17 -5.50
C ILE A 34 10.43 -17.50 -4.79
N ALA A 35 10.94 -18.71 -5.06
CA ALA A 35 12.26 -19.15 -4.61
C ALA A 35 13.28 -18.96 -5.73
N ILE A 36 14.30 -18.16 -5.46
CA ILE A 36 15.36 -17.79 -6.39
C ILE A 36 16.64 -18.55 -6.00
N PRO A 37 17.16 -19.44 -6.86
CA PRO A 37 18.40 -20.17 -6.58
C PRO A 37 19.63 -19.23 -6.63
N PRO A 38 20.80 -19.70 -6.17
CA PRO A 38 22.05 -18.93 -6.24
C PRO A 38 22.35 -18.44 -7.66
N HIS A 39 22.54 -17.13 -7.80
CA HIS A 39 22.67 -16.45 -9.09
C HIS A 39 23.75 -15.37 -9.03
N GLN A 40 24.26 -14.97 -10.20
CA GLN A 40 25.17 -13.83 -10.34
C GLN A 40 24.42 -12.51 -10.44
N LYS A 41 23.27 -12.52 -11.13
CA LYS A 41 22.45 -11.33 -11.36
C LYS A 41 20.97 -11.71 -11.41
N LEU A 42 20.14 -10.90 -10.76
CA LEU A 42 18.68 -10.97 -10.81
C LEU A 42 18.16 -9.86 -11.71
N ASN A 43 17.20 -10.19 -12.57
CA ASN A 43 16.51 -9.23 -13.43
C ASN A 43 15.01 -9.49 -13.39
N ILE A 44 14.23 -8.44 -13.12
CA ILE A 44 12.77 -8.49 -13.10
C ILE A 44 12.26 -7.71 -14.29
N GLY A 45 11.63 -8.39 -15.23
CA GLY A 45 11.02 -7.81 -16.42
C GLY A 45 9.82 -6.94 -16.08
N SER A 46 9.44 -6.05 -17.00
CA SER A 46 8.27 -5.18 -16.85
C SER A 46 6.95 -5.94 -16.79
N ASP A 47 6.92 -7.19 -17.23
CA ASP A 47 5.80 -8.11 -17.15
C ASP A 47 5.77 -8.92 -15.84
N GLY A 48 6.71 -8.65 -14.92
CA GLY A 48 6.90 -9.39 -13.69
C GLY A 48 7.68 -10.69 -13.83
N THR A 49 8.24 -10.98 -15.01
CA THR A 49 9.06 -12.18 -15.22
C THR A 49 10.38 -12.02 -14.46
N VAL A 50 10.61 -12.93 -13.51
CA VAL A 50 11.83 -13.00 -12.71
C VAL A 50 12.82 -13.90 -13.43
N SER A 51 13.94 -13.33 -13.84
CA SER A 51 15.01 -14.01 -14.56
C SER A 51 16.34 -13.87 -13.84
N ILE A 52 17.17 -14.90 -13.90
CA ILE A 52 18.50 -14.91 -13.30
C ILE A 52 19.57 -15.26 -14.32
N VAL A 53 20.79 -14.84 -14.02
CA VAL A 53 22.01 -15.39 -14.62
C VAL A 53 22.59 -16.42 -13.64
N PRO A 54 22.56 -17.72 -13.96
CA PRO A 54 23.10 -18.76 -13.08
C PRO A 54 24.61 -18.59 -12.81
N LEU A 55 25.09 -19.11 -11.68
CA LEU A 55 26.52 -19.15 -11.36
C LEU A 55 27.30 -19.94 -12.43
N GLY A 56 28.37 -19.36 -12.96
CA GLY A 56 29.27 -20.02 -13.92
C GLY A 56 28.81 -20.00 -15.38
N GLN A 57 27.68 -19.36 -15.70
CA GLN A 57 27.25 -19.13 -17.09
C GLN A 57 27.61 -17.72 -17.58
N LEU A 58 27.65 -17.58 -18.92
CA LEU A 58 27.87 -16.30 -19.57
C LEU A 58 26.76 -15.30 -19.18
N PRO A 59 27.07 -13.98 -19.08
CA PRO A 59 26.09 -12.95 -18.71
C PRO A 59 24.84 -12.87 -19.60
N ASN A 60 24.89 -13.48 -20.78
CA ASN A 60 23.81 -13.46 -21.76
C ASN A 60 22.82 -14.63 -21.61
N THR A 61 23.08 -15.61 -20.74
CA THR A 61 22.14 -16.70 -20.49
C THR A 61 21.18 -16.31 -19.38
N LEU A 62 19.99 -15.85 -19.79
CA LEU A 62 18.88 -15.57 -18.88
C LEU A 62 18.05 -16.84 -18.69
N ALA A 63 17.93 -17.30 -17.45
CA ALA A 63 17.02 -18.36 -17.07
C ALA A 63 15.81 -17.74 -16.36
N VAL A 64 14.60 -18.04 -16.83
CA VAL A 64 13.35 -17.62 -16.18
C VAL A 64 13.10 -18.53 -14.98
N VAL A 65 12.92 -17.92 -13.81
CA VAL A 65 12.65 -18.64 -12.55
C VAL A 65 11.15 -18.73 -12.31
N ASP A 66 10.47 -17.59 -12.30
CA ASP A 66 9.02 -17.49 -12.11
C ASP A 66 8.53 -16.13 -12.63
N ARG A 67 7.24 -15.84 -12.48
CA ARG A 67 6.64 -14.54 -12.76
C ARG A 67 5.81 -14.09 -11.57
N ILE A 68 6.04 -12.86 -11.13
CA ILE A 68 5.27 -12.21 -10.05
C ILE A 68 3.80 -12.12 -10.47
N LYS A 69 2.90 -12.50 -9.56
CA LYS A 69 1.47 -12.38 -9.80
C LYS A 69 1.05 -10.90 -9.67
N LEU A 70 0.90 -10.25 -10.82
CA LEU A 70 0.36 -8.89 -10.91
C LEU A 70 -1.16 -8.93 -11.03
N VAL A 71 -1.86 -8.12 -10.24
CA VAL A 71 -3.32 -8.08 -10.20
C VAL A 71 -3.80 -6.62 -10.28
N ASN A 72 -4.99 -6.41 -10.83
CA ASN A 72 -5.64 -5.10 -10.89
C ASN A 72 -7.13 -5.19 -10.51
N PRO A 73 -7.46 -5.65 -9.29
CA PRO A 73 -8.85 -5.68 -8.85
C PRO A 73 -9.40 -4.25 -8.66
N PRO A 74 -10.72 -4.03 -8.86
CA PRO A 74 -11.35 -2.74 -8.56
C PRO A 74 -11.14 -2.35 -7.10
N LEU A 75 -10.81 -1.07 -6.86
CA LEU A 75 -10.57 -0.56 -5.49
C LEU A 75 -11.80 -0.71 -4.57
N ALA A 76 -13.00 -0.74 -5.14
CA ALA A 76 -14.25 -0.97 -4.40
C ALA A 76 -14.33 -2.39 -3.81
N ASP A 77 -13.57 -3.35 -4.34
CA ASP A 77 -13.61 -4.75 -3.91
C ASP A 77 -12.47 -5.07 -2.93
N LEU A 78 -11.61 -4.11 -2.64
CA LEU A 78 -10.49 -4.25 -1.72
C LEU A 78 -10.77 -3.58 -0.38
N THR A 79 -10.31 -4.22 0.69
CA THR A 79 -10.27 -3.63 2.03
C THR A 79 -8.82 -3.56 2.49
N ARG A 80 -8.43 -2.42 3.07
CA ARG A 80 -7.10 -2.24 3.63
C ARG A 80 -7.04 -2.86 5.04
N GLY A 81 -6.13 -3.79 5.23
CA GLY A 81 -5.82 -4.39 6.52
C GLY A 81 -5.04 -3.43 7.44
N PRO A 82 -4.96 -3.76 8.75
CA PRO A 82 -4.19 -2.97 9.72
C PRO A 82 -2.68 -2.98 9.44
N ASP A 83 -2.20 -3.97 8.68
CA ASP A 83 -0.82 -4.09 8.18
C ASP A 83 -0.57 -3.30 6.89
N GLY A 84 -1.57 -2.56 6.41
CA GLY A 84 -1.48 -1.73 5.22
C GLY A 84 -1.56 -2.48 3.89
N LEU A 85 -1.76 -3.80 3.94
CA LEU A 85 -2.02 -4.63 2.78
C LEU A 85 -3.48 -4.57 2.35
N PHE A 86 -3.75 -4.92 1.11
CA PHE A 86 -5.10 -4.98 0.55
C PHE A 86 -5.55 -6.43 0.47
N VAL A 87 -6.76 -6.70 0.96
CA VAL A 87 -7.39 -8.01 0.94
C VAL A 87 -8.72 -7.91 0.18
N PRO A 88 -9.06 -8.87 -0.68
CA PRO A 88 -10.37 -8.93 -1.35
C PRO A 88 -11.51 -9.05 -0.34
N ARG A 89 -12.61 -8.32 -0.57
CA ARG A 89 -13.82 -8.40 0.27
C ARG A 89 -14.53 -9.74 0.17
N ASP A 90 -14.47 -10.37 -1.00
CA ASP A 90 -15.08 -11.67 -1.26
C ASP A 90 -14.18 -12.85 -0.83
N GLY A 91 -12.97 -12.55 -0.34
CA GLY A 91 -11.97 -13.53 0.06
C GLY A 91 -11.39 -14.36 -1.10
N LYS A 92 -11.70 -14.04 -2.36
CA LYS A 92 -11.21 -14.76 -3.52
C LYS A 92 -9.93 -14.10 -4.05
N PRO A 93 -8.90 -14.89 -4.39
CA PRO A 93 -7.71 -14.35 -5.06
C PRO A 93 -8.08 -13.59 -6.33
N ALA A 94 -7.54 -12.38 -6.47
CA ALA A 94 -7.68 -11.61 -7.70
C ALA A 94 -6.97 -12.35 -8.86
N PRO A 95 -7.58 -12.38 -10.06
CA PRO A 95 -6.94 -12.96 -11.24
C PRO A 95 -5.72 -12.13 -11.64
N ALA A 96 -4.73 -12.78 -12.21
CA ALA A 96 -3.56 -12.08 -12.75
C ALA A 96 -3.96 -11.23 -13.96
N ASP A 97 -3.48 -9.99 -14.02
CA ASP A 97 -3.74 -9.05 -15.10
C ASP A 97 -2.44 -8.75 -15.86
N ALA A 98 -2.41 -9.11 -17.15
CA ALA A 98 -1.26 -8.93 -18.02
C ALA A 98 -1.08 -7.48 -18.53
N SER A 99 -2.07 -6.61 -18.29
CA SER A 99 -1.98 -5.18 -18.62
C SER A 99 -1.12 -4.40 -17.64
N VAL A 100 -0.94 -4.93 -16.42
CA VAL A 100 -0.14 -4.30 -15.37
C VAL A 100 1.34 -4.50 -15.68
N ARG A 101 2.10 -3.41 -15.59
CA ARG A 101 3.55 -3.42 -15.79
C ARG A 101 4.28 -2.98 -14.54
N LEU A 102 5.37 -3.66 -14.26
CA LEU A 102 6.36 -3.30 -13.25
C LEU A 102 7.43 -2.40 -13.84
N VAL A 103 7.96 -1.50 -13.01
CA VAL A 103 9.16 -0.73 -13.33
C VAL A 103 10.25 -1.16 -12.35
N SER A 104 11.24 -1.90 -12.84
CA SER A 104 12.38 -2.33 -12.03
C SER A 104 13.29 -1.15 -11.69
N GLY A 105 13.77 -1.08 -10.45
CA GLY A 105 14.73 -0.04 -10.02
C GLY A 105 14.10 1.31 -9.68
N ALA A 106 12.78 1.40 -9.66
CA ALA A 106 12.03 2.55 -9.17
C ALA A 106 11.13 2.13 -7.99
N LEU A 107 10.94 3.03 -7.03
CA LEU A 107 9.99 2.86 -5.94
C LEU A 107 8.81 3.79 -6.18
N GLU A 108 7.58 3.28 -6.10
CA GLU A 108 6.37 4.11 -6.18
C GLU A 108 6.32 5.04 -4.96
N SER A 109 6.34 6.35 -5.21
CA SER A 109 6.22 7.36 -4.16
C SER A 109 4.75 7.55 -3.78
N SER A 110 4.52 8.05 -2.56
CA SER A 110 3.18 8.42 -2.14
C SER A 110 2.64 9.55 -3.00
N ASN A 111 1.38 9.45 -3.40
CA ASN A 111 0.67 10.49 -4.16
C ASN A 111 0.20 11.67 -3.27
N VAL A 112 0.61 11.73 -2.01
CA VAL A 112 0.24 12.80 -1.07
C VAL A 112 1.33 13.87 -1.00
N ASN A 113 0.92 15.13 -1.13
CA ASN A 113 1.81 16.27 -0.86
C ASN A 113 1.76 16.58 0.64
N PRO A 114 2.88 16.48 1.38
CA PRO A 114 2.90 16.72 2.83
C PRO A 114 2.52 18.16 3.20
N VAL A 115 2.88 19.15 2.37
CA VAL A 115 2.58 20.57 2.64
C VAL A 115 1.08 20.81 2.58
N ASP A 116 0.42 20.39 1.50
CA ASP A 116 -1.03 20.54 1.35
C ASP A 116 -1.79 19.76 2.43
N SER A 117 -1.26 18.60 2.82
CA SER A 117 -1.85 17.78 3.89
C SER A 117 -1.77 18.49 5.23
N MET A 118 -0.65 19.14 5.56
CA MET A 118 -0.52 19.94 6.79
C MET A 118 -1.42 21.17 6.79
N VAL A 119 -1.54 21.89 5.66
CA VAL A 119 -2.43 23.04 5.54
C VAL A 119 -3.88 22.61 5.77
N ARG A 120 -4.32 21.51 5.16
CA ARG A 120 -5.66 20.95 5.39
C ARG A 120 -5.90 20.57 6.85
N MET A 121 -4.89 20.02 7.54
CA MET A 121 -5.00 19.75 8.98
C MET A 121 -5.17 21.03 9.80
N ILE A 122 -4.42 22.09 9.49
CA ILE A 122 -4.53 23.39 10.18
C ILE A 122 -5.90 24.03 9.91
N GLU A 123 -6.39 23.98 8.67
CA GLU A 123 -7.72 24.47 8.31
C GLU A 123 -8.81 23.69 9.06
N LEU A 124 -8.71 22.37 9.11
CA LEU A 124 -9.64 21.52 9.85
C LEU A 124 -9.63 21.85 11.35
N ALA A 125 -8.44 22.00 11.95
CA ALA A 125 -8.30 22.39 13.35
C ALA A 125 -8.91 23.77 13.63
N ARG A 126 -8.69 24.76 12.76
CA ARG A 126 -9.32 26.09 12.88
C ARG A 126 -10.83 26.02 12.73
N SER A 127 -11.33 25.22 11.79
CA SER A 127 -12.76 25.03 11.59
C SER A 127 -13.43 24.41 12.82
N PHE A 128 -12.78 23.42 13.43
CA PHE A 128 -13.21 22.82 14.68
C PHE A 128 -13.20 23.84 15.84
N ASP A 129 -12.14 24.62 15.99
CA ASP A 129 -12.07 25.67 17.02
C ASP A 129 -13.18 26.73 16.85
N MET A 130 -13.48 27.13 15.62
CA MET A 130 -14.59 28.04 15.33
C MET A 130 -15.93 27.40 15.69
N GLN A 131 -16.17 26.13 15.33
CA GLN A 131 -17.37 25.39 15.71
C GLN A 131 -17.53 25.32 17.25
N VAL A 132 -16.44 25.07 17.98
CA VAL A 132 -16.45 25.07 19.46
C VAL A 132 -16.76 26.45 20.01
N LYS A 133 -16.19 27.52 19.46
CA LYS A 133 -16.47 28.90 19.88
C LYS A 133 -17.93 29.30 19.63
N VAL A 134 -18.49 28.94 18.48
CA VAL A 134 -19.92 29.17 18.19
C VAL A 134 -20.81 28.42 19.18
N MET A 135 -20.49 27.15 19.48
CA MET A 135 -21.21 26.37 20.49
C MET A 135 -21.13 27.01 21.89
N GLN A 136 -19.97 27.55 22.28
CA GLN A 136 -19.83 28.27 23.55
C GLN A 136 -20.63 29.57 23.56
N ALA A 137 -20.63 30.32 22.46
CA ALA A 137 -21.42 31.53 22.34
C ALA A 137 -22.92 31.25 22.44
N ALA A 138 -23.41 30.19 21.76
CA ALA A 138 -24.78 29.73 21.87
C ALA A 138 -25.15 29.37 23.33
N ARG A 139 -24.33 28.55 24.00
CA ARG A 139 -24.56 28.21 25.43
C ARG A 139 -24.61 29.43 26.34
N ARG A 140 -23.75 30.43 26.11
CA ARG A 140 -23.77 31.68 26.88
C ARG A 140 -25.06 32.47 26.66
N ASN A 141 -25.54 32.53 25.42
CA ASN A 141 -26.81 33.17 25.07
C ASN A 141 -28.01 32.45 25.70
N ASP A 142 -28.01 31.11 25.66
CA ASP A 142 -29.04 30.28 26.30
C ASP A 142 -29.07 30.47 27.83
N ALA A 143 -27.90 30.57 28.46
CA ALA A 143 -27.81 30.83 29.90
C ALA A 143 -28.32 32.23 30.28
N ALA A 144 -27.98 33.26 29.48
CA ALA A 144 -28.43 34.63 29.72
C ALA A 144 -29.95 34.77 29.56
N THR A 145 -30.53 34.14 28.53
CA THR A 145 -31.99 34.12 28.33
C THR A 145 -32.71 33.38 29.45
N ALA A 146 -32.18 32.25 29.93
CA ALA A 146 -32.74 31.52 31.08
C ALA A 146 -32.71 32.35 32.38
N GLN A 147 -31.69 33.20 32.59
CA GLN A 147 -31.64 34.10 33.74
C GLN A 147 -32.71 35.20 33.67
N LEU A 148 -32.96 35.77 32.50
CA LEU A 148 -34.01 36.78 32.31
C LEU A 148 -35.42 36.22 32.59
N MET A 149 -35.69 34.99 32.15
CA MET A 149 -36.96 34.30 32.41
C MET A 149 -37.21 34.00 33.90
N ARG A 150 -36.17 34.02 34.73
CA ARG A 150 -36.26 33.74 36.17
C ARG A 150 -36.58 34.97 37.03
N ILE A 151 -36.48 36.16 36.46
CA ILE A 151 -36.70 37.45 37.15
C ILE A 151 -38.14 37.95 36.94
N GLN A 152 -38.91 37.32 36.05
CA GLN A 152 -40.35 37.54 35.86
C GLN A 152 -41.20 36.60 36.71
#